data_AF-E2ARA5-F1
#
_entry.id   AF-E2ARA5-F1
#
_cell.length_a   1.000
_cell.length_b   1.000
_cell.length_c   1.000
_cell.angle_alpha   90.00
_cell.angle_beta   90.00
_cell.angle_gamma   90.00
#
_symmetry.space_group_name_H-M   'P 1'
#
loop_
_entity.id
_entity.type
_entity.pdbx_description
1 polymer ?
#
loop_
_entity_poly.entity_id
_entity_poly.type
_entity_poly.pdbx_seq_one_letter_code
_entity_poly.pdbx_strand_id
1 'polypeptide(L)' 'RHLITRLKEYRSNINKSFDNLSVVSMHRLLGHNFNWDDTTILDQELSYKKKLVSEMLHI' A
#
# COMPACT_ATOMS: atom_id res chain seq x y z
N ARG A 1 4.62 -7.25 8.35
CA ARG A 1 3.26 -6.71 8.14
C ARG A 1 2.51 -7.63 7.18
N HIS A 2 1.32 -8.09 7.53
CA HIS A 2 0.52 -8.98 6.68
C HIS A 2 -0.16 -8.18 5.55
N LEU A 3 -0.23 -8.76 4.34
CA LEU A 3 -0.86 -8.15 3.16
C LEU A 3 -2.27 -7.65 3.44
N ILE A 4 -3.05 -8.44 4.17
CA ILE A 4 -4.44 -8.13 4.55
C ILE A 4 -4.53 -6.82 5.35
N THR A 5 -3.62 -6.61 6.30
CA THR A 5 -3.58 -5.37 7.09
C THR A 5 -3.32 -4.17 6.20
N ARG A 6 -2.39 -4.30 5.25
CA ARG A 6 -2.05 -3.22 4.33
C ARG A 6 -3.19 -2.88 3.36
N LEU A 7 -3.90 -3.90 2.88
CA LEU A 7 -5.11 -3.70 2.07
C LEU A 7 -6.20 -2.95 2.85
N LYS A 8 -6.42 -3.30 4.13
CA LYS A 8 -7.37 -2.58 5.00
C LYS A 8 -6.96 -1.12 5.22
N GLU A 9 -5.67 -0.86 5.45
CA GLU A 9 -5.14 0.51 5.58
C GLU A 9 -5.41 1.33 4.31
N TYR A 10 -5.13 0.76 3.13
CA TYR A 10 -5.37 1.47 1.86
C TYR A 10 -6.86 1.74 1.63
N ARG A 11 -7.74 0.76 1.87
CA ARG A 11 -9.20 0.94 1.77
C ARG A 11 -9.70 2.05 2.70
N SER A 12 -9.16 2.14 3.91
CA SER A 12 -9.50 3.20 4.86
C SER A 12 -8.98 4.57 4.42
N ASN A 13 -7.74 4.65 3.92
CA ASN A 13 -7.13 5.90 3.48
C ASN A 13 -7.81 6.53 2.26
N ILE A 14 -8.42 5.72 1.39
CA ILE A 14 -9.15 6.20 0.20
C ILE A 14 -10.30 7.17 0.54
N ASN A 15 -10.83 7.11 1.76
CA ASN A 15 -11.93 7.96 2.23
C ASN A 15 -11.48 9.12 3.15
N LYS A 16 -10.17 9.30 3.36
CA LYS A 16 -9.63 10.36 4.23
C LYS A 16 -9.54 11.71 3.50
N SER A 17 -9.37 12.78 4.29
CA SER A 17 -9.09 14.11 3.76
C SER A 17 -7.83 14.13 2.90
N PHE A 18 -7.80 15.04 1.92
CA PHE A 18 -6.72 15.18 0.95
C PHE A 18 -5.32 15.25 1.60
N ASP A 19 -5.21 15.97 2.71
CA ASP A 19 -3.96 16.18 3.45
C ASP A 19 -3.34 14.90 4.02
N ASN A 20 -4.13 13.82 4.16
CA ASN A 20 -3.70 12.56 4.74
C ASN A 20 -3.78 11.38 3.75
N LEU A 21 -3.86 11.66 2.45
CA LEU A 21 -3.90 10.61 1.43
C LEU A 21 -2.53 9.96 1.27
N SER A 22 -2.52 8.63 1.22
CA SER A 22 -1.35 7.89 0.76
C SER A 22 -1.14 8.10 -0.74
N VAL A 23 0.08 7.93 -1.25
CA VAL A 23 0.39 8.04 -2.69
C VAL A 23 -0.59 7.22 -3.56
N VAL A 24 -0.88 5.99 -3.14
CA VAL A 24 -1.84 5.10 -3.82
C VAL A 24 -3.25 5.71 -3.85
N SER A 25 -3.66 6.37 -2.77
CA SER A 25 -4.95 7.06 -2.69
C SER A 25 -4.97 8.35 -3.54
N MET A 26 -3.84 9.05 -3.69
CA MET A 26 -3.74 10.20 -4.60
C MET A 26 -3.91 9.81 -6.07
N HIS A 27 -3.41 8.65 -6.48
CA HIS A 27 -3.62 8.15 -7.86
C HIS A 27 -5.11 7.97 -8.22
N ARG A 28 -5.99 7.73 -7.24
CA ARG A 28 -7.45 7.74 -7.46
C ARG A 28 -7.94 9.09 -7.96
N LEU A 29 -7.38 10.19 -7.45
CA LEU A 29 -7.75 11.56 -7.87
C LEU A 29 -7.31 11.84 -9.31
N LEU A 30 -6.28 11.14 -9.78
CA LEU A 30 -5.84 11.16 -11.18
C LEU A 30 -6.69 10.23 -12.08
N GLY A 31 -7.78 9.64 -11.56
CA GLY A 31 -8.70 8.79 -12.31
C GLY A 31 -8.29 7.31 -12.36
N HIS A 32 -7.25 6.90 -11.64
CA HIS A 32 -6.88 5.48 -11.57
C HIS A 32 -7.80 4.74 -10.59
N ASN A 33 -8.60 3.81 -11.12
CA ASN A 33 -9.41 2.90 -10.31
C ASN A 33 -8.60 1.63 -9.99
N PHE A 34 -8.61 1.23 -8.73
CA PHE A 34 -7.93 0.02 -8.26
C PHE A 34 -8.98 -1.04 -7.91
N ASN A 35 -8.86 -2.22 -8.50
CA ASN A 35 -9.68 -3.37 -8.13
C ASN A 35 -9.07 -4.07 -6.92
N TRP A 36 -9.63 -3.82 -5.74
CA TRP A 36 -9.10 -4.38 -4.49
C TRP A 36 -9.63 -5.77 -4.15
N ASP A 37 -10.67 -6.23 -4.85
CA ASP A 37 -11.34 -7.51 -4.58
C ASP A 37 -10.80 -8.63 -5.49
N ASP A 38 -10.28 -8.27 -6.67
CA ASP A 38 -9.65 -9.20 -7.61
C ASP A 38 -8.16 -8.87 -7.82
N THR A 39 -7.42 -8.78 -6.71
CA THR A 39 -5.95 -8.59 -6.75
C THR A 39 -5.24 -9.90 -6.49
N THR A 40 -4.53 -10.39 -7.51
CA THR A 40 -3.67 -11.57 -7.41
C THR A 40 -2.26 -11.15 -6.99
N ILE A 41 -1.63 -11.96 -6.14
CA ILE A 41 -0.21 -11.76 -5.79
C ILE A 41 0.61 -12.22 -6.99
N LEU A 42 1.12 -11.27 -7.78
CA LEU A 42 1.95 -11.55 -8.95
C LEU A 42 3.33 -12.08 -8.57
N ASP A 43 3.93 -11.51 -7.52
CA ASP A 43 5.23 -11.94 -7.00
C ASP A 43 5.24 -11.89 -5.47
N GLN A 44 5.65 -13.00 -4.86
CA GLN A 44 5.88 -13.09 -3.42
C GLN A 44 7.38 -13.30 -3.16
N GLU A 45 8.17 -12.23 -3.26
CA GLU A 45 9.58 -12.30 -2.87
C GLU A 45 9.67 -12.31 -1.33
N LEU A 46 10.55 -13.14 -0.76
CA LEU A 46 10.95 -13.11 0.66
C LEU A 46 11.81 -11.85 0.97
N SER A 47 11.44 -10.70 0.40
CA SER A 47 12.04 -9.38 0.53
C SER A 47 11.96 -8.83 1.97
N TYR A 48 11.44 -9.61 2.92
CA TYR A 48 11.49 -9.30 4.34
C TYR A 48 12.91 -8.91 4.79
N LYS A 49 13.95 -9.59 4.31
CA LYS A 49 15.35 -9.26 4.63
C LYS A 49 15.80 -7.91 4.06
N LYS A 50 15.51 -7.64 2.78
CA LYS A 50 15.88 -6.36 2.13
C LYS A 50 15.12 -5.18 2.75
N LYS A 51 13.84 -5.38 3.08
CA LYS A 51 13.00 -4.39 3.75
C LYS A 51 13.46 -4.08 5.17
N LEU A 52 13.81 -5.10 5.97
CA LEU A 52 14.38 -4.91 7.30
C LEU A 52 15.66 -4.07 7.27
N VAL A 53 16.58 -4.39 6.35
CA VAL A 53 17.82 -3.62 6.18
C VAL A 53 17.53 -2.16 5.80
N SER A 54 16.60 -1.93 4.87
CA SER A 54 16.22 -0.57 4.48
C SER A 54 15.53 0.21 5.61
N GLU A 55 14.69 -0.43 6.43
CA GLU A 55 14.03 0.22 7.58
C GLU A 55 15.04 0.57 8.70
N MET A 56 16.08 -0.25 8.91
CA MET A 56 17.16 0.04 9.88
C MET A 56 18.11 1.15 9.40
N LEU A 57 18.26 1.34 8.09
CA LEU A 57 19.13 2.38 7.52
C LEU A 57 18.46 3.74 7.40
N HIS A 58 17.13 3.81 7.43
CA HIS A 58 16.33 5.03 7.28
C HIS A 58 15.79 5.56 8.63
N ILE A 59 16.59 5.48 9.70
CA ILE A 59 16.27 6.04 11.03
C ILE A 59 16.44 7.56 11.04
#